data_AF-A0A2U2Z722-F1
#
_entry.id   AF-A0A2U2Z722-F1
#
_cell.length_a   1.000
_cell.length_b   1.000
_cell.length_c   1.000
_cell.angle_alpha   90.00
_cell.angle_beta   90.00
_cell.angle_gamma   90.00
#
_symmetry.space_group_name_H-M   'P 1'
#
loop_
_entity.id
_entity.type
_entity.pdbx_description
1 polymer ?
#
loop_
_entity_poly.entity_id
_entity_poly.type
_entity_poly.pdbx_seq_one_letter_code
_entity_poly.pdbx_strand_id
1 'polypeptide(L)' 'MEQLPASVDRDIVNHRIIFAIKAIRETRACTLHEALDVFAERYEELRRDRPDDFTVSREDYGRGFYS' A
#
# COMPACT_ATOMS: atom_id res chain seq x y z
N MET A 1 3.10 14.37 7.06
CA MET A 1 2.79 12.92 7.06
C MET A 1 4.04 12.19 7.50
N GLU A 2 3.95 11.35 8.53
CA GLU A 2 5.08 10.52 8.96
C GLU A 2 5.61 9.73 7.76
N GLN A 3 6.92 9.83 7.56
CA GLN A 3 7.61 9.32 6.39
C GLN A 3 7.58 7.79 6.44
N LEU A 4 6.81 7.18 5.53
CA LEU A 4 6.81 5.74 5.39
C LEU A 4 8.14 5.28 4.77
N PRO A 5 8.61 4.07 5.11
CA PRO A 5 9.82 3.55 4.51
C PRO A 5 9.59 3.32 3.01
N ALA A 6 10.62 3.58 2.19
CA ALA A 6 10.56 3.40 0.74
C ALA A 6 10.23 1.95 0.30
N SER A 7 10.33 0.98 1.21
CA SER A 7 9.86 -0.39 0.98
C SER A 7 8.35 -0.46 0.79
N VAL A 8 7.56 0.39 1.45
CA VAL A 8 6.09 0.39 1.35
C VAL A 8 5.67 0.67 -0.09
N ASP A 9 6.19 1.74 -0.70
CA ASP A 9 5.84 2.09 -2.08
C ASP A 9 6.25 0.98 -3.05
N ARG A 10 7.43 0.38 -2.84
CA ARG A 10 7.89 -0.76 -3.63
C ARG A 10 6.95 -1.95 -3.47
N ASP A 11 6.55 -2.27 -2.25
CA ASP A 11 5.67 -3.40 -1.97
C ASP A 11 4.27 -3.15 -2.53
N ILE A 12 3.76 -1.92 -2.49
CA ILE A 12 2.51 -1.51 -3.17
C ILE A 12 2.63 -1.74 -4.67
N VAL A 13 3.63 -1.15 -5.34
CA VAL A 13 3.82 -1.28 -6.79
C VAL A 13 3.99 -2.75 -7.23
N ASN A 14 4.69 -3.56 -6.43
CA ASN A 14 4.93 -4.98 -6.71
C ASN A 14 3.80 -5.91 -6.23
N HIS A 15 2.63 -5.37 -5.86
CA HIS A 15 1.46 -6.14 -5.44
C HIS A 15 1.68 -7.02 -4.18
N ARG A 16 2.63 -6.62 -3.32
CA ARG A 16 2.99 -7.28 -2.05
C ARG A 16 2.21 -6.67 -0.88
N ILE A 17 0.89 -6.69 -0.99
CA ILE A 17 -0.05 -6.01 -0.08
C ILE A 17 0.23 -6.29 1.41
N ILE A 18 0.41 -7.57 1.77
CA ILE A 18 0.66 -7.99 3.16
C ILE A 18 1.97 -7.41 3.71
N PHE A 19 3.02 -7.33 2.89
CA PHE A 19 4.31 -6.78 3.30
C PHE A 19 4.23 -5.26 3.49
N ALA A 20 3.53 -4.56 2.60
CA ALA A 20 3.28 -3.13 2.73
C ALA A 20 2.51 -2.81 4.04
N ILE A 21 1.41 -3.52 4.30
CA ILE A 21 0.61 -3.34 5.53
C ILE A 21 1.45 -3.65 6.78
N LYS A 22 2.24 -4.73 6.75
CA LYS A 22 3.11 -5.09 7.88
C LYS A 22 4.12 -3.98 8.16
N ALA A 23 4.80 -3.47 7.13
CA ALA A 23 5.77 -2.39 7.26
C ALA A 23 5.13 -1.10 7.80
N ILE A 24 3.90 -0.77 7.37
CA ILE A 24 3.14 0.37 7.90
C ILE A 24 2.85 0.17 9.39
N ARG A 25 2.36 -1.00 9.80
CA ARG A 25 2.09 -1.32 11.21
C ARG A 25 3.34 -1.24 12.08
N GLU A 26 4.45 -1.79 11.61
CA GLU A 26 5.72 -1.77 12.35
C GLU A 26 6.27 -0.35 12.47
N THR A 27 6.14 0.47 11.43
CA THR A 27 6.63 1.85 11.42
C THR A 27 5.81 2.78 12.31
N ARG A 28 4.48 2.66 12.25
CA ARG A 28 3.55 3.57 12.95
C ARG A 28 3.03 3.01 14.28
N ALA A 29 3.43 1.78 14.64
CA ALA A 29 2.93 1.06 15.81
C ALA A 29 1.38 1.07 15.93
N CYS A 30 0.68 0.99 14.79
CA CYS A 30 -0.76 1.18 14.69
C CYS A 30 -1.56 -0.14 14.59
N THR A 31 -2.88 -0.01 14.72
CA THR A 31 -3.81 -1.12 14.50
C THR A 31 -3.81 -1.57 13.02
N LEU A 32 -4.37 -2.75 12.77
CA LEU A 32 -4.52 -3.23 11.39
C LEU A 32 -5.42 -2.30 10.56
N HIS A 33 -6.49 -1.79 11.16
CA HIS A 33 -7.44 -0.91 10.46
C HIS A 33 -6.76 0.41 10.05
N GLU A 34 -6.07 1.07 10.98
CA GLU A 34 -5.30 2.27 10.67
C GLU A 34 -4.21 2.03 9.62
N ALA A 35 -3.58 0.85 9.62
CA ALA A 35 -2.60 0.52 8.60
C ALA A 35 -3.23 0.32 7.22
N LEU A 36 -4.47 -0.22 7.15
CA LEU A 36 -5.22 -0.34 5.91
C LEU A 36 -5.61 1.04 5.35
N ASP A 37 -6.05 1.97 6.21
CA ASP A 37 -6.33 3.36 5.79
C ASP A 37 -5.09 4.03 5.22
N VAL A 38 -3.95 3.91 5.91
CA VAL A 38 -2.66 4.46 5.44
C VAL A 38 -2.21 3.78 4.14
N PHE A 39 -2.40 2.48 4.01
CA PHE A 39 -2.10 1.75 2.79
C PHE A 39 -2.96 2.25 1.62
N ALA A 40 -4.26 2.44 1.84
CA ALA A 40 -5.19 2.90 0.81
C ALA A 40 -4.85 4.32 0.35
N GLU A 41 -4.54 5.23 1.27
CA GLU A 41 -4.08 6.59 0.95
C GLU A 41 -2.84 6.55 0.05
N ARG A 42 -1.83 5.77 0.46
CA ARG A 42 -0.55 5.67 -0.27
C ARG A 42 -0.70 5.02 -1.63
N TYR A 43 -1.54 3.99 -1.72
CA TYR A 43 -1.87 3.35 -2.99
C TYR A 43 -2.47 4.37 -3.96
N GLU A 44 -3.44 5.19 -3.53
CA GLU A 44 -4.06 6.19 -4.39
C GLU A 44 -3.10 7.31 -4.79
N GLU A 45 -2.23 7.77 -3.88
CA GLU A 45 -1.15 8.73 -4.21
C GLU A 45 -0.22 8.17 -5.30
N LEU A 46 0.28 6.95 -5.12
CA LEU A 46 1.17 6.31 -6.10
C LEU A 46 0.47 6.08 -7.45
N ARG A 47 -0.79 5.64 -7.43
CA ARG A 47 -1.60 5.44 -8.64
C ARG A 47 -1.82 6.74 -9.40
N ARG A 48 -1.90 7.87 -8.70
CA ARG A 48 -2.08 9.20 -9.28
C ARG A 48 -0.78 9.76 -9.84
N ASP A 49 0.31 9.64 -9.09
CA ASP A 49 1.59 10.27 -9.43
C ASP A 49 2.42 9.43 -10.40
N ARG A 50 2.28 8.10 -10.35
CA ARG A 50 3.04 7.12 -11.15
C ARG A 50 2.15 6.00 -11.65
N PRO A 51 1.13 6.29 -12.48
CA PRO A 51 0.22 5.26 -12.98
C PRO A 51 0.94 4.16 -13.78
N ASP A 52 2.02 4.50 -14.50
CA ASP A 52 2.80 3.56 -15.32
C ASP A 52 3.55 2.49 -14.52
N ASP A 53 3.78 2.70 -13.22
CA ASP A 53 4.41 1.70 -12.36
C ASP A 53 3.45 0.52 -12.05
N PHE A 54 2.14 0.72 -12.23
CA PHE A 54 1.13 -0.31 -11.97
C PHE A 54 0.83 -1.10 -13.23
N THR A 55 1.13 -2.41 -13.21
CA THR A 55 0.89 -3.31 -14.35
C THR A 55 -0.54 -3.86 -14.41
N VAL A 56 -1.38 -3.55 -13.41
CA VAL A 56 -2.75 -4.10 -13.27
C VAL A 56 -3.78 -3.00 -13.00
N SER A 57 -5.02 -3.29 -13.40
CA SER A 57 -6.20 -2.46 -13.11
C SER A 57 -6.48 -2.39 -11.61
N ARG A 58 -7.26 -1.38 -11.17
CA ARG A 58 -7.64 -1.23 -9.75
C ARG A 58 -8.42 -2.46 -9.24
N GLU A 59 -9.30 -2.99 -10.09
CA GLU A 59 -10.10 -4.17 -9.79
C GLU A 59 -9.23 -5.43 -9.60
N ASP A 60 -8.23 -5.61 -10.46
CA ASP A 60 -7.30 -6.75 -10.37
C ASP A 60 -6.31 -6.60 -9.21
N TYR A 61 -5.94 -5.38 -8.85
CA TYR A 61 -5.00 -5.11 -7.76
C TYR A 61 -5.54 -5.60 -6.40
N GLY A 62 -6.85 -5.53 -6.14
CA GLY A 62 -7.41 -6.05 -4.88
C GLY A 62 -7.68 -7.56 -4.90
N ARG A 63 -7.53 -8.22 -6.05
CA ARG A 63 -8.06 -9.57 -6.24
C ARG A 63 -7.34 -10.59 -5.34
N GLY A 64 -8.12 -11.30 -4.53
CA GLY A 64 -7.60 -12.30 -3.57
C GLY A 64 -7.19 -11.71 -2.22
N PHE A 65 -7.34 -10.40 -2.03
CA PHE A 65 -7.21 -9.74 -0.74
C PHE A 65 -8.58 -9.30 -0.24
N TYR A 66 -8.99 -9.82 0.92
CA TYR A 66 -10.26 -9.48 1.56
C TYR A 66 -9.94 -8.93 2.95
N SER A 67 -10.14 -7.62 3.15
CA SER A 67 -9.89 -6.92 4.42
C SER A 67 -11.05 -6.05 4.83
#